data_AF-A0AAX3X422-F1
#
_entry.id   AF-A0AAX3X422-F1
#
_cell.length_a   1.000
_cell.length_b   1.000
_cell.length_c   1.000
_cell.angle_alpha   90.00
_cell.angle_beta   90.00
_cell.angle_gamma   90.00
#
_symmetry.space_group_name_H-M   'P 1'
#
loop_
_entity.id
_entity.type
_entity.pdbx_description
1 polymer ?
#
loop_
_entity_poly.entity_id
_entity_poly.type
_entity_poly.pdbx_seq_one_letter_code
_entity_poly.pdbx_strand_id
1 'polypeptide(L)' 'MTAGQKNIGGHWYLFDSKGAMQRGFQYIANQSKTVYYNKDGWMLYGHQLINGKKYYFNTITGAKE' A
#
# COMPACT_ATOMS: atom_id res chain seq x y z
N MET A 1 -18.88 -7.49 2.18
CA MET A 1 -18.04 -6.65 1.30
C MET A 1 -16.61 -6.77 1.80
N THR A 2 -15.66 -7.12 0.94
CA THR A 2 -14.27 -7.45 1.34
C THR A 2 -13.47 -6.17 1.51
N ALA A 3 -13.49 -5.61 2.72
CA ALA A 3 -12.63 -4.48 3.10
C ALA A 3 -11.26 -4.99 3.53
N GLY A 4 -10.22 -4.18 3.32
CA GLY A 4 -8.85 -4.45 3.78
C GLY A 4 -7.89 -4.87 2.68
N GLN A 5 -6.73 -5.36 3.11
CA GLN A 5 -5.64 -5.75 2.22
C GLN A 5 -5.92 -7.10 1.58
N LYS A 6 -5.73 -7.21 0.27
CA LYS A 6 -5.93 -8.44 -0.50
C LYS A 6 -4.78 -8.69 -1.45
N ASN A 7 -4.23 -9.89 -1.42
CA ASN A 7 -3.26 -10.32 -2.41
C ASN A 7 -3.98 -10.85 -3.65
N ILE A 8 -3.68 -10.28 -4.81
CA ILE A 8 -4.24 -10.68 -6.11
C ILE A 8 -3.08 -10.78 -7.09
N GLY A 9 -2.80 -11.99 -7.59
CA GLY A 9 -1.72 -12.22 -8.56
C GLY A 9 -0.33 -11.86 -8.04
N GLY A 10 -0.07 -12.02 -6.73
CA GLY A 10 1.22 -11.70 -6.10
C GLY A 10 1.34 -10.26 -5.62
N HIS A 11 0.42 -9.38 -5.98
CA HIS A 11 0.41 -7.99 -5.57
C HIS A 11 -0.62 -7.71 -4.48
N TRP A 12 -0.27 -6.83 -3.54
CA TRP A 12 -1.16 -6.43 -2.46
C TRP A 12 -1.94 -5.17 -2.82
N TYR A 13 -3.26 -5.22 -2.68
CA TYR A 13 -4.20 -4.13 -2.93
C TYR A 13 -4.97 -3.82 -1.66
N LEU A 14 -5.45 -2.58 -1.51
CA LEU A 14 -6.32 -2.19 -0.40
C LEU A 14 -7.69 -1.81 -0.93
N PHE A 15 -8.74 -2.38 -0.34
CA PHE A 15 -10.13 -2.05 -0.64
C PHE A 15 -10.79 -1.42 0.58
N ASP A 16 -11.62 -0.39 0.36
CA ASP A 16 -12.44 0.18 1.42
C ASP A 16 -13.66 -0.70 1.75
N SER A 17 -14.48 -0.25 2.71
CA SER A 17 -15.70 -0.95 3.13
C SER A 17 -16.74 -1.10 2.02
N LYS A 18 -16.66 -0.29 0.96
CA LYS A 18 -17.53 -0.33 -0.22
C LYS A 18 -16.90 -1.14 -1.37
N GLY A 19 -15.69 -1.68 -1.19
CA GLY A 19 -14.95 -2.42 -2.21
C GLY A 19 -14.21 -1.53 -3.22
N ALA A 20 -14.07 -0.22 -2.96
CA ALA A 20 -13.31 0.67 -3.83
C ALA A 20 -11.80 0.55 -3.53
N MET A 21 -11.01 0.38 -4.59
CA MET A 21 -9.56 0.25 -4.50
C MET A 21 -8.89 1.56 -4.09
N GLN A 22 -8.13 1.52 -3.02
CA GLN A 22 -7.41 2.64 -2.45
C GLN A 22 -6.03 2.78 -3.09
N ARG A 23 -5.57 4.03 -3.20
CA ARG A 23 -4.27 4.41 -3.78
C ARG A 23 -3.58 5.44 -2.89
N GLY A 24 -2.31 5.70 -3.16
CA GLY A 24 -1.48 6.66 -2.43
C GLY A 24 -1.00 6.15 -1.08
N PHE A 25 -0.58 7.08 -0.22
CA PHE A 25 -0.18 6.78 1.15
C PHE A 25 -1.40 6.37 1.97
N GLN A 26 -1.31 5.20 2.61
CA GLN A 26 -2.35 4.71 3.48
C GLN A 26 -1.83 4.22 4.81
N TYR A 27 -2.47 4.68 5.88
CA TYR A 27 -2.19 4.23 7.23
C TYR A 27 -3.06 3.03 7.58
N ILE A 28 -2.41 1.90 7.88
CA ILE A 28 -3.07 0.65 8.21
C ILE A 28 -3.06 0.53 9.73
N ALA A 29 -4.14 1.01 10.36
CA ALA A 29 -4.23 1.11 11.83
C ALA A 29 -3.99 -0.23 12.53
N ASN A 30 -4.51 -1.34 11.99
CA ASN A 30 -4.35 -2.68 12.56
C ASN A 30 -2.89 -3.19 12.54
N GLN A 31 -2.02 -2.57 11.73
CA GLN A 31 -0.61 -2.96 11.60
C GLN A 31 0.32 -1.79 11.98
N SER A 32 -0.24 -0.68 12.49
CA SER A 32 0.46 0.54 12.86
C SER A 32 1.54 0.99 11.87
N LYS A 33 1.25 0.88 10.57
CA LYS A 33 2.21 1.20 9.51
C LYS A 33 1.60 2.04 8.41
N THR A 34 2.40 2.91 7.82
CA THR A 34 2.05 3.61 6.59
C THR A 34 2.59 2.83 5.41
N VAL A 35 1.77 2.53 4.41
CA VAL A 35 2.18 1.89 3.16
C VAL A 35 1.84 2.80 1.99
N TYR A 36 2.33 2.49 0.79
CA TYR A 36 1.96 3.24 -0.41
C TYR A 36 1.45 2.30 -1.51
N TYR A 37 0.26 2.60 -2.01
CA TYR A 37 -0.35 1.94 -3.17
C TYR A 37 -0.17 2.83 -4.40
N ASN A 38 0.39 2.29 -5.47
CA ASN A 38 0.68 3.07 -6.68
C ASN A 38 -0.57 3.39 -7.51
N LYS A 39 -0.38 4.02 -8.67
CA LYS A 39 -1.46 4.37 -9.61
C LYS A 39 -2.28 3.16 -10.07
N ASP A 40 -1.65 2.00 -10.17
CA ASP A 40 -2.27 0.75 -10.59
C ASP A 40 -2.93 0.02 -9.40
N GLY A 41 -2.77 0.55 -8.18
CA GLY A 41 -3.45 0.10 -6.97
C GLY A 41 -2.66 -0.89 -6.10
N TRP A 42 -1.46 -1.28 -6.51
CA TRP A 42 -0.66 -2.26 -5.77
C TRP A 42 0.38 -1.61 -4.86
N MET A 43 0.67 -2.28 -3.75
CA MET A 43 1.61 -1.83 -2.72
C MET A 43 3.05 -1.83 -3.23
N LEU A 44 3.79 -0.76 -2.94
CA LEU A 44 5.20 -0.62 -3.29
C LEU A 44 6.14 -1.09 -2.16
N TYR A 45 7.36 -1.44 -2.58
CA TYR A 45 8.42 -1.97 -1.73
C TYR A 45 9.77 -1.37 -2.12
N GLY A 46 10.74 -1.40 -1.20
CA GLY A 46 12.09 -0.89 -1.41
C GLY A 46 12.18 0.63 -1.57
N HIS A 47 13.24 1.09 -2.21
CA HIS A 47 13.43 2.51 -2.51
C HIS A 47 12.48 2.97 -3.63
N GLN A 48 11.73 4.03 -3.36
CA GLN A 48 10.76 4.60 -4.28
C GLN A 48 10.94 6.11 -4.38
N LEU A 49 10.85 6.65 -5.59
CA LEU A 49 10.81 8.08 -5.83
C LEU A 49 9.36 8.49 -6.13
N ILE A 50 8.70 9.11 -5.15
CA ILE A 50 7.29 9.52 -5.25
C ILE A 50 7.25 11.04 -5.22
N ASN A 51 6.77 11.65 -6.30
CA ASN A 51 6.64 13.10 -6.45
C ASN A 51 7.96 13.86 -6.12
N GLY A 52 9.09 13.35 -6.64
CA GLY A 52 10.42 13.93 -6.42
C GLY A 52 11.02 13.68 -5.03
N LYS A 53 10.32 12.99 -4.12
CA LYS A 53 10.82 12.62 -2.78
C LYS A 53 11.17 11.15 -2.72
N LYS A 54 12.33 10.84 -2.13
CA LYS A 54 12.76 9.46 -1.90
C LYS A 54 12.08 8.93 -0.63
N TYR A 55 11.46 7.77 -0.75
CA TYR A 55 10.89 7.00 0.34
C TYR A 55 11.47 5.60 0.32
N TYR A 56 11.58 5.00 1.49
CA TYR A 56 11.89 3.58 1.60
C TYR A 56 10.69 2.86 2.20
N PHE A 57 10.28 1.77 1.56
CA PHE A 57 9.28 0.86 2.08
C PHE A 57 9.94 -0.47 2.35
N ASN A 58 9.73 -1.01 3.55
CA ASN A 58 10.23 -2.31 3.95
C ASN A 58 9.84 -3.37 2.91
N THR A 59 10.80 -4.17 2.45
CA THR A 59 10.61 -5.10 1.33
C THR A 59 9.72 -6.30 1.66
N ILE A 60 9.44 -6.53 2.94
CA ILE A 60 8.60 -7.64 3.42
C ILE A 60 7.21 -7.11 3.75
N THR A 61 7.13 -6.03 4.52
CA THR A 61 5.86 -5.54 5.06
C THR A 61 5.26 -4.38 4.25
N GLY A 62 6.03 -3.73 3.38
CA GLY A 62 5.62 -2.51 2.68
C GLY A 62 5.51 -1.28 3.61
N ALA A 63 5.91 -1.40 4.88
CA ALA A 63 5.91 -0.30 5.83
C ALA A 63 6.90 0.79 5.40
N LYS A 64 6.46 2.03 5.33
CA LYS A 64 7.31 3.20 5.11
C LYS A 64 8.26 3.35 6.30
N GLU A 65 9.56 3.43 6.03
CA GLU A 65 10.61 3.78 6.99
C GLU A 65 11.04 5.25 6.87
#